data_AF-E2CGD1-F1
#
_entry.id   AF-E2CGD1-F1
#
_cell.length_a   1.000
_cell.length_b   1.000
_cell.length_c   1.000
_cell.angle_alpha   90.00
_cell.angle_beta   90.00
_cell.angle_gamma   90.00
#
_symmetry.space_group_name_H-M   'P 1'
#
loop_
_entity.id
_entity.type
_entity.pdbx_description
1 polymer ?
#
loop_
_entity_poly.entity_id
_entity_poly.type
_entity_poly.pdbx_seq_one_letter_code
_entity_poly.pdbx_strand_id
1 'polypeptide(L)'
;MLVEQVNVLGTKQAVADKMGVSRAAVSLYLSGRYGTIGGRNDHFEAKALAAFSDRVNCPHLGFDIEKEACAEHASAAQPMSDAGALRLWIACRACPLNPHAKSKGEAS
;
A
#
# COMPACT_ATOMS: atom_id res chain seq x y z
N MET A 1 -2.49 -9.05 15.55
CA MET A 1 -2.09 -8.55 14.20
C MET A 1 -2.66 -7.16 13.88
N LEU A 2 -3.98 -6.91 13.87
CA LEU A 2 -4.50 -5.55 13.59
C LEU A 2 -4.71 -4.67 14.84
N VAL A 3 -5.13 -5.28 15.96
CA VAL A 3 -5.24 -4.60 17.27
C VAL A 3 -3.89 -4.02 17.71
N GLU A 4 -2.82 -4.79 17.50
CA GLU A 4 -1.43 -4.35 17.73
C GLU A 4 -1.11 -3.07 16.96
N GLN A 5 -1.46 -3.03 15.67
CA GLN A 5 -1.17 -1.87 14.83
C GLN A 5 -2.02 -0.64 15.14
N VAL A 6 -3.23 -0.83 15.69
CA VAL A 6 -4.01 0.27 16.26
C VAL A 6 -3.32 0.86 17.50
N ASN A 7 -2.68 0.03 18.32
CA ASN A 7 -1.91 0.52 19.48
C ASN A 7 -0.62 1.24 19.03
N VAL A 8 0.09 0.70 18.04
CA VAL A 8 1.33 1.30 17.50
C VAL A 8 1.06 2.65 16.81
N LEU A 9 0.04 2.72 15.94
CA LEU A 9 -0.33 3.95 15.23
C LEU A 9 -1.24 4.88 16.04
N GLY A 10 -1.68 4.46 17.22
CA GLY A 10 -2.52 5.21 18.15
C GLY A 10 -4.00 5.36 17.76
N THR A 11 -4.37 5.21 16.48
CA THR A 11 -5.79 5.34 16.05
C THR A 11 -6.20 4.36 14.95
N LYS A 12 -7.51 4.02 14.94
CA LYS A 12 -8.14 3.26 13.84
C LYS A 12 -8.14 4.02 12.52
N GLN A 13 -8.09 5.35 12.57
CA GLN A 13 -8.03 6.21 11.39
C GLN A 13 -6.67 6.05 10.68
N ALA A 14 -5.57 6.14 11.43
CA ALA A 14 -4.23 5.97 10.89
C ALA A 14 -4.01 4.59 10.25
N VAL A 15 -4.56 3.53 10.86
CA VAL A 15 -4.57 2.19 10.27
C VAL A 15 -5.35 2.16 8.94
N ALA A 16 -6.52 2.81 8.90
CA ALA A 16 -7.35 2.87 7.72
C ALA A 16 -6.66 3.62 6.57
N ASP A 17 -6.03 4.76 6.89
CA ASP A 17 -5.25 5.56 5.95
C ASP A 17 -4.07 4.76 5.39
N LYS A 18 -3.33 4.04 6.25
CA LYS A 18 -2.21 3.19 5.84
C LYS A 18 -2.64 1.99 4.97
N MET A 19 -3.85 1.48 5.19
CA MET A 19 -4.42 0.38 4.39
C MET A 19 -5.19 0.85 3.14
N GLY A 20 -5.44 2.15 2.99
CA GLY A 20 -6.31 2.68 1.93
C GLY A 20 -7.74 2.13 2.01
N VAL A 21 -8.31 2.07 3.22
CA VAL A 21 -9.69 1.62 3.48
C VAL A 21 -10.43 2.63 4.35
N SER A 22 -11.74 2.47 4.52
CA SER A 22 -12.50 3.32 5.43
C SER A 22 -12.26 2.94 6.90
N ARG A 23 -12.23 3.95 7.78
CA ARG A 23 -12.19 3.74 9.24
C ARG A 23 -13.31 2.82 9.73
N ALA A 24 -14.49 2.92 9.12
CA ALA A 24 -15.63 2.06 9.43
C ALA A 24 -15.31 0.58 9.14
N ALA A 25 -14.64 0.27 8.03
CA ALA A 25 -14.21 -1.09 7.70
C ALA A 25 -13.24 -1.65 8.76
N VAL A 26 -12.28 -0.84 9.22
CA VAL A 26 -11.38 -1.23 10.33
C VAL A 26 -12.16 -1.51 11.61
N SER A 27 -13.14 -0.68 11.97
CA SER A 27 -13.96 -0.89 13.17
C SER A 27 -14.85 -2.14 13.07
N LEU A 28 -15.40 -2.42 11.89
CA LEU A 28 -16.20 -3.61 11.62
C LEU A 28 -15.35 -4.88 11.67
N TYR A 29 -14.11 -4.80 11.16
CA TYR A 29 -13.17 -5.91 11.20
C TYR A 29 -12.77 -6.24 12.64
N LEU A 30 -12.41 -5.22 13.43
CA LEU A 30 -12.04 -5.37 14.83
C LEU A 30 -13.18 -5.89 15.71
N SER A 31 -14.44 -5.61 15.34
CA SER A 31 -15.61 -6.14 16.04
C SER A 31 -16.06 -7.52 15.55
N GLY A 32 -15.36 -8.11 14.59
CA GLY A 32 -15.70 -9.41 13.99
C GLY A 32 -16.94 -9.38 13.08
N ARG A 33 -17.51 -8.20 12.84
CA ARG A 33 -18.75 -8.04 12.05
C ARG A 33 -18.50 -7.80 10.56
N TYR A 34 -17.26 -7.56 10.14
CA TYR A 34 -16.93 -7.29 8.74
C TYR A 34 -17.38 -8.42 7.80
N GLY A 35 -17.11 -9.68 8.15
CA GLY A 35 -17.60 -10.84 7.38
C GLY A 35 -19.13 -10.98 7.38
N THR A 36 -19.80 -10.62 8.47
CA THR A 36 -21.26 -10.77 8.61
C THR A 36 -22.06 -9.84 7.69
N ILE A 37 -21.46 -8.72 7.27
CA ILE A 37 -22.07 -7.76 6.34
C ILE A 37 -21.64 -7.98 4.88
N GLY A 38 -21.05 -9.15 4.56
CA GLY A 38 -20.55 -9.47 3.22
C GLY A 38 -19.15 -8.92 2.91
N GLY A 39 -18.42 -8.45 3.92
CA GLY A 39 -17.01 -8.05 3.77
C GLY A 39 -16.11 -9.27 3.55
N ARG A 40 -15.16 -9.16 2.61
CA ARG A 40 -14.16 -10.21 2.37
C ARG A 40 -13.02 -10.07 3.37
N ASN A 41 -13.08 -10.80 4.48
CA ASN A 41 -12.04 -10.83 5.51
C ASN A 41 -10.67 -11.16 4.92
N ASP A 42 -10.58 -12.15 4.03
CA ASP A 42 -9.31 -12.56 3.41
C ASP A 42 -8.64 -11.41 2.63
N HIS A 43 -9.44 -10.62 1.92
CA HIS A 43 -8.95 -9.44 1.20
C HIS A 43 -8.53 -8.32 2.17
N PHE A 44 -9.23 -8.20 3.29
CA PHE A 44 -8.87 -7.24 4.34
C PHE A 44 -7.56 -7.61 5.03
N GLU A 45 -7.35 -8.90 5.31
CA GLU A 45 -6.10 -9.43 5.84
C GLU A 45 -4.95 -9.28 4.85
N ALA A 46 -5.18 -9.59 3.57
CA ALA A 46 -4.17 -9.37 2.53
C ALA A 46 -3.77 -7.89 2.43
N LYS A 47 -4.72 -6.96 2.51
CA LYS A 47 -4.44 -5.51 2.58
C LYS A 47 -3.67 -5.13 3.84
N ALA A 48 -4.03 -5.70 4.99
CA ALA A 48 -3.31 -5.45 6.23
C ALA A 48 -1.86 -5.96 6.15
N LEU A 49 -1.65 -7.18 5.64
CA LEU A 49 -0.33 -7.73 5.39
C LEU A 49 0.47 -6.85 4.43
N ALA A 50 -0.12 -6.40 3.31
CA ALA A 50 0.55 -5.48 2.40
C ALA A 50 0.87 -4.11 3.03
N ALA A 51 0.01 -3.61 3.91
CA ALA A 51 0.19 -2.31 4.58
C ALA A 51 1.24 -2.35 5.70
N PHE A 52 1.39 -3.49 6.37
CA PHE A 52 2.25 -3.66 7.55
C PHE A 52 3.45 -4.59 7.32
N SER A 53 3.58 -5.19 6.15
CA SER A 53 4.81 -5.86 5.71
C SER A 53 5.85 -4.82 5.34
N ASP A 54 7.09 -5.07 5.77
CA ASP A 54 8.27 -4.26 5.41
C ASP A 54 8.77 -4.55 3.99
N ARG A 55 8.11 -5.46 3.28
CA ARG A 55 8.45 -5.85 1.89
C ARG A 55 7.31 -5.57 0.93
N VAL A 56 7.66 -5.09 -0.26
CA VAL A 56 6.77 -4.81 -1.38
C VAL A 56 7.26 -5.57 -2.61
N ASN A 57 6.35 -6.32 -3.25
CA ASN A 57 6.65 -6.94 -4.54
C ASN A 57 6.68 -5.86 -5.63
N CYS A 58 7.88 -5.56 -6.15
CA CYS A 58 8.01 -4.53 -7.19
C CYS A 58 7.71 -5.13 -8.56
N PRO A 59 6.64 -4.68 -9.26
CA PRO A 59 6.28 -5.24 -10.57
C PRO A 59 7.31 -4.92 -11.66
N HIS A 60 8.13 -3.88 -11.47
CA HIS A 60 9.18 -3.51 -12.43
C HIS A 60 10.46 -4.33 -12.23
N LEU A 61 10.87 -4.54 -10.98
CA LEU A 61 12.08 -5.28 -10.64
C LEU A 61 11.86 -6.79 -10.66
N GLY A 62 10.62 -7.25 -10.48
CA GLY A 62 10.24 -8.67 -10.49
C GLY A 62 10.60 -9.43 -9.21
N PHE A 63 10.94 -8.72 -8.14
CA PHE A 63 11.24 -9.30 -6.83
C PHE A 63 10.77 -8.41 -5.67
N ASP A 64 10.75 -8.97 -4.47
CA ASP A 64 10.37 -8.26 -3.24
C ASP A 64 11.48 -7.34 -2.77
N ILE A 65 11.22 -6.04 -2.75
CA ILE A 65 12.09 -5.00 -2.20
C ILE A 65 11.60 -4.53 -0.83
N GLU A 66 12.47 -3.88 -0.07
CA GLU A 66 12.03 -3.20 1.15
C GLU A 66 11.08 -2.05 0.82
N LYS A 67 10.12 -1.84 1.72
CA LYS A 67 9.10 -0.81 1.59
C LYS A 67 9.71 0.58 1.58
N GLU A 68 10.72 0.84 2.42
CA GLU A 68 11.50 2.06 2.42
C GLU A 68 12.18 2.28 1.05
N ALA A 69 12.86 1.26 0.50
CA ALA A 69 13.46 1.35 -0.83
C ALA A 69 12.42 1.63 -1.93
N CYS A 70 11.23 1.02 -1.85
CA CYS A 70 10.12 1.31 -2.75
C CYS A 70 9.67 2.77 -2.64
N ALA A 71 9.57 3.32 -1.42
CA ALA A 71 9.19 4.71 -1.18
C ALA A 71 10.26 5.70 -1.66
N GLU A 72 11.54 5.36 -1.51
CA GLU A 72 12.65 6.13 -2.06
C GLU A 72 12.60 6.17 -3.59
N HIS A 73 12.43 5.02 -4.25
CA HIS A 73 12.28 4.98 -5.72
C HIS A 73 11.04 5.74 -6.21
N ALA A 74 9.94 5.68 -5.47
CA ALA A 74 8.70 6.37 -5.79
C ALA A 74 8.81 7.91 -5.65
N SER A 75 9.63 8.39 -4.72
CA SER A 75 9.84 9.82 -4.43
C SER A 75 11.11 10.41 -5.06
N ALA A 76 11.96 9.57 -5.67
CA ALA A 76 13.20 9.98 -6.30
C ALA A 76 12.99 11.01 -7.42
N ALA A 77 13.93 11.96 -7.51
CA ALA A 77 14.03 12.89 -8.63
C ALA A 77 14.37 12.14 -9.93
N GLN A 78 13.99 12.72 -11.07
CA GLN A 78 14.29 12.14 -12.37
C GLN A 78 15.82 12.04 -12.56
N PRO A 79 16.37 10.83 -12.75
CA PRO A 79 17.80 10.67 -12.97
C PRO A 79 18.19 11.16 -14.37
N MET A 80 19.29 11.91 -14.47
CA MET A 80 19.76 12.48 -15.74
C MET A 80 20.90 11.68 -16.39
N SER A 81 21.68 10.91 -15.62
CA SER A 81 22.90 10.26 -16.10
C SER A 81 22.86 8.73 -16.08
N ASP A 82 21.79 8.13 -15.55
CA ASP A 82 21.63 6.67 -15.45
C ASP A 82 20.36 6.22 -16.17
N ALA A 83 20.53 5.45 -17.25
CA ALA A 83 19.44 4.94 -18.07
C ALA A 83 18.61 3.85 -17.35
N GLY A 84 19.22 3.06 -16.47
CA GLY A 84 18.53 2.05 -15.67
C GLY A 84 17.63 2.70 -14.62
N ALA A 85 18.18 3.67 -13.88
CA ALA A 85 17.42 4.47 -12.93
C ALA A 85 16.29 5.25 -13.62
N LEU A 86 16.51 5.74 -14.84
CA LEU A 86 15.46 6.42 -15.61
C LEU A 86 14.29 5.50 -15.96
N ARG A 87 14.55 4.25 -16.35
CA ARG A 87 13.51 3.24 -16.61
C ARG A 87 12.71 2.93 -15.35
N LEU A 88 13.40 2.71 -14.23
CA LEU A 88 12.76 2.48 -12.93
C LEU A 88 11.88 3.68 -12.54
N TRP A 89 12.37 4.90 -12.69
CA TRP A 89 11.62 6.12 -12.40
C TRP A 89 10.34 6.25 -13.26
N ILE A 90 10.44 6.00 -14.57
CA ILE A 90 9.27 5.99 -15.47
C ILE A 90 8.26 4.92 -15.02
N ALA A 91 8.73 3.72 -14.70
CA ALA A 91 7.89 2.63 -14.23
C ALA A 91 7.20 2.97 -12.91
N CYS A 92 7.92 3.57 -11.95
CA CYS A 92 7.37 4.03 -10.68
C CYS A 92 6.25 5.06 -10.89
N ARG A 93 6.35 5.98 -11.86
CA ARG A 93 5.28 6.95 -12.15
C ARG A 93 4.02 6.36 -12.76
N ALA A 94 4.12 5.19 -13.39
CA ALA A 94 2.99 4.43 -13.90
C ALA A 94 2.54 3.30 -12.96
N CYS A 95 3.22 3.14 -11.82
CA CYS A 95 2.99 2.02 -10.91
C CYS A 95 1.68 2.20 -10.13
N PRO A 96 0.79 1.21 -10.11
CA PRO A 96 -0.46 1.28 -9.34
C PRO A 96 -0.22 1.30 -7.83
N LEU A 97 0.96 0.86 -7.38
CA LEU A 97 1.36 0.87 -5.97
C LEU A 97 1.98 2.20 -5.54
N ASN A 98 2.30 3.09 -6.49
CA ASN A 98 2.92 4.37 -6.17
C ASN A 98 1.84 5.41 -5.84
N PRO A 99 1.76 5.92 -4.60
CA PRO A 99 0.80 6.97 -4.23
C PRO A 99 1.06 8.31 -4.94
N HIS A 100 2.26 8.51 -5.48
CA HIS A 100 2.63 9.67 -6.29
C HIS A 100 2.45 9.45 -7.80
N ALA A 101 2.07 8.24 -8.23
CA ALA A 101 1.65 8.02 -9.60
C ALA A 101 0.44 8.90 -9.87
N LYS A 102 0.48 9.66 -10.97
CA LYS A 102 -0.68 10.42 -11.43
C LYS A 102 -1.80 9.41 -11.65
N SER A 103 -2.80 9.42 -10.77
CA SER A 103 -3.99 8.61 -10.84
C SER A 103 -4.61 8.74 -12.24
N LYS A 104 -4.35 7.78 -13.11
CA LYS A 104 -5.25 7.51 -14.22
C LYS A 104 -6.47 6.84 -13.60
N GLY A 105 -7.42 7.68 -13.18
CA GLY A 105 -8.75 7.25 -12.81
C GLY A 105 -9.39 6.45 -13.94
N GLU A 106 -10.12 5.42 -13.52
CA GLU A 106 -11.39 4.96 -14.07
C GLU A 106 -11.58 5.06 -15.60
N ALA A 107 -11.48 3.90 -16.27
CA ALA A 107 -12.27 3.62 -17.46
C ALA A 107 -12.67 2.14 -17.43
N SER A 108 -13.89 1.87 -16.96
CA SER A 108 -14.73 0.72 -17.36
C SER A 108 -16.18 1.09 -17.09
#